data_AF-A0A1H9TUP3-F1
#
_entry.id   AF-A0A1H9TUP3-F1
#
_cell.length_a   1.000
_cell.length_b   1.000
_cell.length_c   1.000
_cell.angle_alpha   90.00
_cell.angle_beta   90.00
_cell.angle_gamma   90.00
#
_symmetry.space_group_name_H-M   'P 1'
#
loop_
_entity.id
_entity.type
_entity.pdbx_description
1 polymer ?
#
loop_
_entity_poly.entity_id
_entity_poly.type
_entity_poly.pdbx_seq_one_letter_code
_entity_poly.pdbx_strand_id
1 'polypeptide(L)'
;MTPNSSTPVNGDYYDPKDLTAATTYRADGSEILHGISLRWTTGGNSGGDTTPPDWDDGRAPYPHEYEVWLNGQPAQTLYLDWPAWWGGWKLAANHWVTLGTDPGDTYRVKIRARRGDGTWSPFSEECTVPGRADDPYQPIPVAVSDDRSGDVAQPRHGNMADPPGRSVLALKPAEGGGGHACTSTFCDQVRAACAPDVWWAEVVPGKERMCADYPWNRHGHYLEYRKFSTGSDDGKVASAGNPRFAGLDLVGDWPTTALDAGAKDLTFAYEHTASHTGPTWTYQFFVTKDGWNASAPLSWTDLEPTPFMVVVHGRNPEQAWTTEALAGRKTGRHAIVNIWGGHGGVCTTGNPERCCDHVDQEQQMTGEFFVSVSDVVFE
;
A
#
# COMPACT_ATOMS: atom_id res chain seq x y z
N MET A 1 0.20 28.28 -26.87
CA MET A 1 -0.26 27.14 -27.67
C MET A 1 0.00 25.92 -26.85
N THR A 2 -1.03 25.35 -26.25
CA THR A 2 -0.95 24.07 -25.51
C THR A 2 -0.69 22.96 -26.54
N PRO A 3 0.31 22.08 -26.35
CA PRO A 3 0.50 20.96 -27.25
C PRO A 3 -0.68 20.01 -27.09
N ASN A 4 -1.47 19.90 -28.14
CA ASN A 4 -2.55 18.93 -28.27
C ASN A 4 -1.90 17.58 -28.65
N SER A 5 -1.29 16.87 -27.70
CA SER A 5 -0.59 15.62 -28.04
C SER A 5 -1.56 14.44 -28.02
N SER A 6 -2.33 14.30 -29.10
CA SER A 6 -3.02 13.05 -29.47
C SER A 6 -2.04 11.97 -29.96
N THR A 7 -0.80 11.98 -29.46
CA THR A 7 0.28 11.08 -29.86
C THR A 7 1.19 10.88 -28.65
N PRO A 8 1.57 9.63 -28.30
CA PRO A 8 2.53 9.38 -27.22
C PRO A 8 3.80 10.19 -27.44
N VAL A 9 4.33 10.81 -26.38
CA VAL A 9 5.57 11.58 -26.47
C VAL A 9 6.73 10.59 -26.59
N ASN A 10 7.53 10.71 -27.64
CA ASN A 10 8.74 9.89 -27.86
C ASN A 10 8.54 8.35 -27.79
N GLY A 11 7.33 7.85 -28.08
CA GLY A 11 7.09 6.41 -28.19
C GLY A 11 6.75 5.67 -26.88
N ASP A 12 6.58 6.39 -25.76
CA ASP A 12 6.41 5.76 -24.45
C ASP A 12 4.98 5.84 -23.90
N TYR A 13 4.59 6.99 -23.32
CA TYR A 13 3.30 7.16 -22.64
C TYR A 13 2.67 8.55 -22.87
N TYR A 14 1.36 8.68 -22.67
CA TYR A 14 0.66 9.95 -22.64
C TYR A 14 0.80 10.66 -21.29
N ASP A 15 1.03 11.98 -21.31
CA ASP A 15 1.03 12.78 -20.09
C ASP A 15 -0.38 12.90 -19.49
N PRO A 16 -0.52 12.94 -18.16
CA PRO A 16 -1.80 13.19 -17.50
C PRO A 16 -2.22 14.65 -17.68
N LYS A 17 -3.52 14.87 -17.90
CA LYS A 17 -4.13 16.21 -18.04
C LYS A 17 -5.54 16.23 -17.47
N ASP A 18 -6.15 17.41 -17.43
CA ASP A 18 -7.52 17.62 -16.98
C ASP A 18 -7.75 17.02 -15.57
N LEU A 19 -6.77 17.22 -14.67
CA LEU A 19 -6.88 16.71 -13.30
C LEU A 19 -8.11 17.31 -12.62
N THR A 20 -8.87 16.44 -11.97
CA THR A 20 -9.94 16.80 -11.05
C THR A 20 -9.68 16.16 -9.70
N ALA A 21 -10.06 16.88 -8.65
CA ALA A 21 -9.89 16.47 -7.27
C ALA A 21 -11.17 16.78 -6.49
N ALA A 22 -11.61 15.82 -5.68
CA ALA A 22 -12.72 16.00 -4.75
C ALA A 22 -12.35 15.40 -3.40
N THR A 23 -12.56 16.17 -2.33
CA THR A 23 -12.38 15.67 -0.98
C THR A 23 -13.52 14.74 -0.65
N THR A 24 -13.18 13.56 -0.15
CA THR A 24 -14.15 12.54 0.24
C THR A 24 -13.74 11.91 1.56
N TYR A 25 -14.65 11.17 2.18
CA TYR A 25 -14.35 10.37 3.36
C TYR A 25 -14.79 8.91 3.18
N ARG A 26 -14.14 7.99 3.87
CA ARG A 26 -14.55 6.59 3.94
C ARG A 26 -14.39 6.06 5.35
N ALA A 27 -15.25 5.12 5.73
CA ALA A 27 -15.06 4.38 6.98
C ALA A 27 -13.94 3.35 6.81
N ASP A 28 -13.18 3.13 7.88
CA ASP A 28 -12.24 2.03 8.05
C ASP A 28 -12.46 1.50 9.48
N GLY A 29 -13.46 0.63 9.61
CA GLY A 29 -14.03 0.22 10.90
C GLY A 29 -14.67 1.40 11.63
N SER A 30 -14.22 1.67 12.86
CA SER A 30 -14.68 2.82 13.65
C SER A 30 -14.02 4.14 13.27
N GLU A 31 -12.96 4.11 12.46
CA GLU A 31 -12.23 5.30 12.04
C GLU A 31 -12.87 5.89 10.78
N ILE A 32 -12.87 7.22 10.68
CA ILE A 32 -13.23 7.94 9.47
C ILE A 32 -11.95 8.49 8.85
N LEU A 33 -11.60 7.98 7.68
CA LEU A 33 -10.46 8.46 6.91
C LEU A 33 -10.95 9.48 5.89
N HIS A 34 -10.31 10.64 5.89
CA HIS A 34 -10.48 11.66 4.87
C HIS A 34 -9.44 11.49 3.78
N GLY A 35 -9.79 11.87 2.56
CA GLY A 35 -8.87 11.77 1.43
C GLY A 35 -9.31 12.60 0.23
N ILE A 36 -8.49 12.55 -0.81
CA ILE A 36 -8.74 13.25 -2.08
C ILE A 36 -8.92 12.19 -3.17
N SER A 37 -10.13 12.15 -3.75
CA SER A 37 -10.41 11.38 -4.97
C SER A 37 -9.89 12.14 -6.17
N LEU A 38 -8.88 11.57 -6.84
CA LEU A 38 -8.27 12.11 -8.04
C LEU A 38 -8.82 11.39 -9.28
N ARG A 39 -9.07 12.15 -10.34
CA ARG A 39 -9.32 11.63 -11.70
C ARG A 39 -8.65 12.52 -12.72
N TRP A 40 -8.08 11.93 -13.76
CA TRP A 40 -7.44 12.66 -14.85
C TRP A 40 -7.78 12.02 -16.18
N THR A 41 -7.31 12.62 -17.27
CA THR A 41 -7.33 11.99 -18.59
C THR A 41 -5.91 11.66 -19.05
N THR A 42 -5.77 10.58 -19.80
CA THR A 42 -4.51 10.12 -20.39
C THR A 42 -4.81 9.45 -21.72
N GLY A 43 -4.16 9.91 -22.81
CA GLY A 43 -4.52 9.48 -24.16
C GLY A 43 -6.01 9.70 -24.48
N GLY A 44 -6.68 8.66 -24.96
CA GLY A 44 -8.13 8.63 -25.16
C GLY A 44 -8.94 8.25 -23.92
N ASN A 45 -8.30 7.95 -22.78
CA ASN A 45 -8.98 7.59 -21.54
C ASN A 45 -9.35 8.82 -20.73
N SER A 46 -10.65 8.99 -20.49
CA SER A 46 -11.19 10.06 -19.63
C SER A 46 -11.72 9.57 -18.28
N GLY A 47 -11.42 8.32 -17.89
CA GLY A 47 -11.96 7.69 -16.68
C GLY A 47 -13.47 7.43 -16.73
N GLY A 48 -14.06 7.43 -17.93
CA GLY A 48 -15.50 7.23 -18.15
C GLY A 48 -15.90 5.77 -18.29
N ASP A 49 -17.21 5.54 -18.45
CA ASP A 49 -17.78 4.18 -18.60
C ASP A 49 -17.56 3.57 -19.99
N THR A 50 -17.20 4.38 -20.98
CA THR A 50 -16.92 3.94 -22.34
C THR A 50 -15.46 3.53 -22.49
N THR A 51 -15.22 2.41 -23.18
CA THR A 51 -13.87 1.97 -23.55
C THR A 51 -13.14 3.06 -24.35
N PRO A 52 -11.94 3.48 -23.93
CA PRO A 52 -11.13 4.44 -24.66
C PRO A 52 -10.81 3.94 -26.08
N PRO A 53 -10.80 4.81 -27.11
CA PRO A 53 -10.48 4.41 -28.47
C PRO A 53 -9.08 3.80 -28.65
N ASP A 54 -8.15 4.17 -27.76
CA ASP A 54 -6.76 3.71 -27.72
C ASP A 54 -6.51 2.63 -26.64
N TRP A 55 -7.58 2.05 -26.09
CA TRP A 55 -7.49 0.90 -25.20
C TRP A 55 -7.03 -0.34 -25.98
N ASP A 56 -5.80 -0.79 -25.74
CA ASP A 56 -5.19 -1.98 -26.37
C ASP A 56 -5.14 -3.16 -25.37
N ASP A 57 -6.31 -3.57 -24.85
CA ASP A 57 -6.43 -4.71 -23.92
C ASP A 57 -5.41 -4.65 -22.77
N GLY A 58 -5.32 -3.49 -22.11
CA GLY A 58 -4.37 -3.23 -21.02
C GLY A 58 -2.98 -2.76 -21.44
N ARG A 59 -2.65 -2.77 -22.73
CA ARG A 59 -1.36 -2.30 -23.29
C ARG A 59 -1.42 -0.89 -23.87
N ALA A 60 -2.48 -0.15 -23.57
CA ALA A 60 -2.58 1.25 -23.93
C ALA A 60 -1.35 2.01 -23.39
N PRO A 61 -0.80 2.99 -24.12
CA PRO A 61 0.37 3.74 -23.69
C PRO A 61 0.00 4.78 -22.62
N TYR A 62 -0.58 4.31 -21.51
CA TYR A 62 -0.84 5.07 -20.30
C TYR A 62 0.30 4.85 -19.31
N PRO A 63 0.71 5.86 -18.54
CA PRO A 63 1.73 5.69 -17.51
C PRO A 63 1.26 4.78 -16.37
N HIS A 64 2.19 3.99 -15.83
CA HIS A 64 1.98 3.17 -14.64
C HIS A 64 2.52 3.81 -13.36
N GLU A 65 3.39 4.81 -13.45
CA GLU A 65 3.99 5.45 -12.28
C GLU A 65 3.66 6.93 -12.29
N TYR A 66 3.16 7.42 -11.15
CA TYR A 66 2.77 8.80 -10.94
C TYR A 66 3.37 9.33 -9.65
N GLU A 67 3.55 10.64 -9.59
CA GLU A 67 3.74 11.35 -8.34
C GLU A 67 2.52 12.22 -8.05
N VAL A 68 2.03 12.12 -6.82
CA VAL A 68 1.06 13.05 -6.25
C VAL A 68 1.81 14.08 -5.41
N TRP A 69 1.57 15.34 -5.70
CA TRP A 69 2.09 16.45 -4.92
C TRP A 69 0.96 17.10 -4.12
N LEU A 70 1.18 17.28 -2.83
CA LEU A 70 0.29 18.00 -1.93
C LEU A 70 1.01 19.25 -1.41
N ASN A 71 0.36 20.41 -1.52
CA ASN A 71 0.86 21.70 -1.03
C ASN A 71 2.26 22.08 -1.53
N GLY A 72 2.61 21.63 -2.74
CA GLY A 72 3.89 21.94 -3.38
C GLY A 72 5.04 21.02 -2.97
N GLN A 73 4.75 19.90 -2.31
CA GLN A 73 5.72 18.84 -2.00
C GLN A 73 5.22 17.49 -2.57
N PRO A 74 6.09 16.59 -3.05
CA PRO A 74 5.68 15.23 -3.34
C PRO A 74 5.24 14.56 -2.04
N ALA A 75 4.06 13.96 -2.09
CA ALA A 75 3.43 13.30 -0.95
C ALA A 75 3.35 11.79 -1.15
N GLN A 76 3.26 11.33 -2.40
CA GLN A 76 3.08 9.92 -2.69
C GLN A 76 3.60 9.57 -4.09
N THR A 77 4.36 8.49 -4.19
CA THR A 77 4.58 7.76 -5.45
C THR A 77 3.45 6.73 -5.61
N LEU A 78 2.81 6.72 -6.76
CA LEU A 78 1.73 5.80 -7.10
C LEU A 78 2.19 4.92 -8.27
N TYR A 79 2.27 3.61 -8.02
CA TYR A 79 2.30 2.60 -9.06
C TYR A 79 0.86 2.13 -9.29
N LEU A 80 0.36 2.36 -10.50
CA LEU A 80 -0.99 2.07 -10.93
C LEU A 80 -0.94 1.02 -12.03
N ASP A 81 -1.04 -0.25 -11.65
CA ASP A 81 -1.33 -1.31 -12.61
C ASP A 81 -2.84 -1.40 -12.81
N TRP A 82 -3.26 -1.97 -13.94
CA TRP A 82 -4.65 -2.22 -14.24
C TRP A 82 -4.81 -3.55 -14.96
N PRO A 83 -5.96 -4.21 -14.81
CA PRO A 83 -6.22 -5.43 -15.54
C PRO A 83 -6.43 -5.17 -17.03
N ALA A 84 -6.10 -6.16 -17.85
CA ALA A 84 -6.32 -6.15 -19.31
C ALA A 84 -7.80 -6.38 -19.70
N TRP A 85 -8.61 -6.92 -18.80
CA TRP A 85 -10.00 -7.28 -19.08
C TRP A 85 -10.94 -6.05 -19.13
N TRP A 86 -12.17 -6.28 -19.60
CA TRP A 86 -13.14 -5.21 -19.88
C TRP A 86 -13.45 -4.34 -18.65
N GLY A 87 -13.14 -3.04 -18.72
CA GLY A 87 -13.35 -2.08 -17.64
C GLY A 87 -12.06 -1.67 -16.91
N GLY A 88 -10.93 -2.34 -17.19
CA GLY A 88 -9.63 -2.01 -16.58
C GLY A 88 -9.17 -0.57 -16.81
N TRP A 89 -9.53 0.06 -17.94
CA TRP A 89 -9.21 1.46 -18.22
C TRP A 89 -9.76 2.43 -17.17
N LYS A 90 -10.87 2.10 -16.51
CA LYS A 90 -11.43 2.95 -15.46
C LYS A 90 -10.45 3.11 -14.31
N LEU A 91 -9.67 2.06 -14.04
CA LEU A 91 -8.65 2.02 -13.00
C LEU A 91 -7.36 2.76 -13.38
N ALA A 92 -7.10 2.99 -14.67
CA ALA A 92 -5.86 3.58 -15.17
C ALA A 92 -5.77 5.12 -15.05
N ALA A 93 -6.83 5.78 -14.58
CA ALA A 93 -6.94 7.24 -14.60
C ALA A 93 -7.58 7.85 -13.34
N ASN A 94 -7.42 7.17 -12.21
CA ASN A 94 -7.94 7.61 -10.93
C ASN A 94 -7.07 7.11 -9.78
N HIS A 95 -7.19 7.77 -8.63
CA HIS A 95 -6.60 7.30 -7.38
C HIS A 95 -7.24 7.98 -6.17
N TRP A 96 -7.21 7.34 -5.01
CA TRP A 96 -7.63 7.96 -3.75
C TRP A 96 -6.45 8.14 -2.80
N VAL A 97 -6.20 9.39 -2.42
CA VAL A 97 -5.08 9.76 -1.55
C VAL A 97 -5.60 9.96 -0.12
N THR A 98 -5.25 9.07 0.80
CA THR A 98 -5.60 9.23 2.22
C THR A 98 -4.86 10.42 2.83
N LEU A 99 -5.57 11.19 3.64
CA LEU A 99 -5.07 12.30 4.47
C LEU A 99 -5.17 11.97 5.97
N GLY A 100 -5.67 10.78 6.32
CA GLY A 100 -5.85 10.35 7.71
C GLY A 100 -7.17 10.80 8.34
N THR A 101 -7.24 10.72 9.67
CA THR A 101 -8.44 11.08 10.46
C THR A 101 -8.52 12.57 10.77
N ASP A 102 -7.37 13.25 10.75
CA ASP A 102 -7.24 14.69 11.00
C ASP A 102 -6.46 15.45 9.91
N PRO A 103 -7.06 15.58 8.71
CA PRO A 103 -6.47 16.39 7.64
C PRO A 103 -6.42 17.88 8.00
N GLY A 104 -5.46 18.60 7.43
CA GLY A 104 -5.39 20.07 7.49
C GLY A 104 -6.53 20.74 6.71
N ASP A 105 -6.62 22.06 6.74
CA ASP A 105 -7.81 22.77 6.22
C ASP A 105 -7.98 22.71 4.70
N THR A 106 -6.89 22.73 3.94
CA THR A 106 -6.90 22.87 2.47
C THR A 106 -5.67 22.22 1.86
N TYR A 107 -5.85 21.62 0.68
CA TYR A 107 -4.80 20.98 -0.09
C TYR A 107 -4.79 21.51 -1.52
N ARG A 108 -3.59 21.90 -1.98
CA ARG A 108 -3.30 22.07 -3.41
C ARG A 108 -2.71 20.77 -3.95
N VAL A 109 -3.34 20.19 -4.96
CA VAL A 109 -2.94 18.90 -5.52
C VAL A 109 -2.64 19.02 -7.00
N LYS A 110 -1.56 18.37 -7.42
CA LYS A 110 -1.20 18.17 -8.83
C LYS A 110 -0.48 16.84 -8.97
N ILE A 111 -0.49 16.29 -10.18
CA ILE A 111 0.18 15.03 -10.48
C ILE A 111 1.16 15.20 -11.64
N ARG A 112 2.11 14.28 -11.75
CA ARG A 112 2.91 14.05 -12.95
C ARG A 112 3.15 12.56 -13.11
N ALA A 113 3.50 12.14 -14.31
CA ALA A 113 3.69 10.73 -14.62
C ALA A 113 5.12 10.44 -15.08
N ARG A 114 5.59 9.23 -14.78
CA ARG A 114 6.86 8.71 -15.29
C ARG A 114 6.65 8.25 -16.72
N ARG A 115 7.50 8.74 -17.62
CA ARG A 115 7.54 8.31 -19.02
C ARG A 115 8.43 7.07 -19.16
N GLY A 116 8.30 6.34 -20.26
CA GLY A 116 9.08 5.13 -20.53
C GLY A 116 10.59 5.38 -20.63
N ASP A 117 11.00 6.58 -21.03
CA ASP A 117 12.39 7.06 -20.99
C ASP A 117 12.92 7.37 -19.58
N GLY A 118 12.08 7.20 -18.54
CA GLY A 118 12.42 7.46 -17.16
C GLY A 118 12.43 8.94 -16.77
N THR A 119 11.95 9.84 -17.63
CA THR A 119 11.75 11.25 -17.26
C THR A 119 10.35 11.48 -16.66
N TRP A 120 10.22 12.53 -15.87
CA TRP A 120 8.91 13.00 -15.42
C TRP A 120 8.25 13.87 -16.49
N SER A 121 6.96 13.66 -16.71
CA SER A 121 6.12 14.60 -17.46
C SER A 121 6.11 15.98 -16.79
N PRO A 122 5.70 17.04 -17.51
CA PRO A 122 5.17 18.23 -16.87
C PRO A 122 4.07 17.88 -15.86
N PHE A 123 3.86 18.75 -14.87
CA PHE A 123 2.72 18.61 -13.98
C PHE A 123 1.40 18.83 -14.72
N SER A 124 0.36 18.15 -14.26
CA SER A 124 -1.03 18.48 -14.52
C SER A 124 -1.38 19.88 -14.02
N GLU A 125 -2.60 20.31 -14.32
CA GLU A 125 -3.25 21.42 -13.63
C GLU A 125 -3.25 21.19 -12.11
N GLU A 126 -3.14 22.29 -11.35
CA GLU A 126 -3.24 22.26 -9.89
C GLU A 126 -4.69 22.50 -9.45
N CYS A 127 -5.23 21.58 -8.67
CA CYS A 127 -6.54 21.71 -8.03
C CYS A 127 -6.38 22.18 -6.59
N THR A 128 -7.36 22.91 -6.07
CA THR A 128 -7.44 23.25 -4.63
C THR A 128 -8.73 22.67 -4.05
N VAL A 129 -8.61 21.91 -2.97
CA VAL A 129 -9.73 21.24 -2.30
C VAL A 129 -9.65 21.44 -0.78
N PRO A 130 -10.77 21.47 -0.03
CA PRO A 130 -10.72 21.48 1.43
C PRO A 130 -10.15 20.16 1.95
N GLY A 131 -9.61 20.09 3.17
CA GLY A 131 -9.16 18.80 3.71
C GLY A 131 -10.29 17.88 4.20
N ARG A 132 -11.48 18.44 4.44
CA ARG A 132 -12.68 17.70 4.82
C ARG A 132 -13.86 18.10 3.94
N ALA A 133 -14.72 17.12 3.67
CA ALA A 133 -16.01 17.29 3.03
C ALA A 133 -16.96 16.20 3.54
N ASP A 134 -18.27 16.42 3.38
CA ASP A 134 -19.34 15.49 3.76
C ASP A 134 -19.70 14.53 2.62
N ASP A 135 -18.88 14.48 1.56
CA ASP A 135 -19.08 13.58 0.42
C ASP A 135 -18.42 12.21 0.73
N PRO A 136 -19.20 11.10 0.75
CA PRO A 136 -18.62 9.78 0.93
C PRO A 136 -17.84 9.36 -0.32
N TYR A 137 -16.75 8.63 -0.11
CA TYR A 137 -15.95 8.03 -1.18
C TYR A 137 -16.83 7.17 -2.08
N GLN A 138 -16.76 7.45 -3.38
CA GLN A 138 -17.48 6.70 -4.39
C GLN A 138 -16.52 5.69 -5.05
N PRO A 139 -16.75 4.39 -4.87
CA PRO A 139 -15.94 3.36 -5.52
C PRO A 139 -16.06 3.50 -7.04
N ILE A 140 -15.01 3.08 -7.75
CA ILE A 140 -15.10 2.92 -9.19
C ILE A 140 -15.68 1.54 -9.47
N PRO A 141 -16.87 1.46 -10.10
CA PRO A 141 -17.46 0.18 -10.46
C PRO A 141 -16.66 -0.41 -11.62
N VAL A 142 -15.69 -1.23 -11.27
CA VAL A 142 -15.12 -2.21 -12.18
C VAL A 142 -15.97 -3.46 -12.06
N ALA A 143 -16.28 -4.08 -13.20
CA ALA A 143 -16.78 -5.45 -13.17
C ALA A 143 -15.66 -6.29 -12.60
N VAL A 144 -15.61 -6.46 -11.28
CA VAL A 144 -14.85 -7.55 -10.68
C VAL A 144 -15.50 -8.75 -11.33
N SER A 145 -14.89 -9.29 -12.39
CA SER A 145 -15.31 -10.59 -12.88
C SER A 145 -15.33 -11.44 -11.62
N ASP A 146 -16.43 -12.16 -11.39
CA ASP A 146 -16.49 -13.29 -10.48
C ASP A 146 -15.48 -14.33 -10.98
N ASP A 147 -14.21 -13.94 -11.06
CA ASP A 147 -13.11 -14.77 -11.46
C ASP A 147 -12.91 -15.66 -10.26
N ARG A 148 -13.71 -16.73 -10.29
CA ARG A 148 -13.52 -17.98 -9.60
C ARG A 148 -12.24 -18.68 -10.11
N SER A 149 -11.28 -17.93 -10.66
CA SER A 149 -9.98 -18.47 -11.04
C SER A 149 -9.39 -19.07 -9.77
N GLY A 150 -8.85 -20.28 -9.92
CA GLY A 150 -8.44 -21.17 -8.84
C GLY A 150 -7.28 -20.66 -7.96
N ASP A 151 -7.02 -19.35 -7.93
CA ASP A 151 -6.03 -18.67 -7.09
C ASP A 151 -6.49 -18.48 -5.64
N VAL A 152 -7.75 -18.81 -5.32
CA VAL A 152 -8.29 -18.78 -3.94
C VAL A 152 -7.59 -19.77 -3.01
N ALA A 153 -6.82 -20.73 -3.54
CA ALA A 153 -6.23 -21.84 -2.80
C ALA A 153 -4.70 -21.72 -2.58
N GLN A 154 -4.02 -20.71 -3.12
CA GLN A 154 -2.58 -20.58 -2.93
C GLN A 154 -2.27 -19.81 -1.62
N PRO A 155 -1.37 -20.32 -0.75
CA PRO A 155 -0.98 -19.62 0.47
C PRO A 155 -0.32 -18.29 0.11
N ARG A 156 -0.66 -17.16 0.73
CA ARG A 156 -0.12 -15.82 0.39
C ARG A 156 0.83 -15.35 1.48
N HIS A 157 2.03 -14.94 1.12
CA HIS A 157 3.09 -14.76 2.10
C HIS A 157 4.21 -13.88 1.58
N GLY A 158 4.67 -12.97 2.43
CA GLY A 158 5.85 -12.18 2.16
C GLY A 158 6.09 -11.10 3.20
N ASN A 159 7.20 -10.39 3.03
CA ASN A 159 7.58 -9.28 3.90
C ASN A 159 8.51 -8.32 3.15
N MET A 160 8.74 -7.16 3.74
CA MET A 160 9.79 -6.23 3.29
C MET A 160 11.16 -6.91 3.29
N ALA A 161 11.80 -6.92 2.13
CA ALA A 161 13.13 -7.50 1.92
C ALA A 161 14.24 -6.43 2.03
N ASP A 162 13.98 -5.24 1.50
CA ASP A 162 14.90 -4.11 1.58
C ASP A 162 14.12 -2.79 1.72
N PRO A 163 14.29 -2.03 2.81
CA PRO A 163 14.95 -2.45 4.05
C PRO A 163 14.22 -3.66 4.68
N PRO A 164 14.93 -4.67 5.21
CA PRO A 164 14.31 -5.89 5.71
C PRO A 164 13.42 -5.63 6.93
N GLY A 165 12.26 -6.28 6.97
CA GLY A 165 11.34 -6.17 8.09
C GLY A 165 11.84 -6.84 9.37
N ARG A 166 11.34 -6.40 10.53
CA ARG A 166 11.63 -6.97 11.86
C ARG A 166 11.42 -8.48 11.92
N SER A 167 10.34 -8.98 11.30
CA SER A 167 10.05 -10.42 11.25
C SER A 167 11.05 -11.17 10.39
N VAL A 168 11.48 -10.60 9.26
CA VAL A 168 12.58 -11.17 8.44
C VAL A 168 13.84 -11.27 9.28
N LEU A 169 14.22 -10.19 9.96
CA LEU A 169 15.45 -10.14 10.74
C LEU A 169 15.43 -11.10 11.94
N ALA A 170 14.32 -11.18 12.67
CA ALA A 170 14.25 -11.90 13.93
C ALA A 170 13.76 -13.35 13.80
N LEU A 171 12.95 -13.67 12.78
CA LEU A 171 12.21 -14.93 12.67
C LEU A 171 12.53 -15.72 11.39
N LYS A 172 13.11 -15.12 10.34
CA LYS A 172 13.53 -15.88 9.14
C LYS A 172 14.84 -16.63 9.42
N PRO A 173 14.86 -17.96 9.31
CA PRO A 173 16.12 -18.70 9.40
C PRO A 173 17.00 -18.39 8.19
N ALA A 174 18.32 -18.30 8.42
CA ALA A 174 19.31 -18.22 7.37
C ALA A 174 19.26 -19.49 6.50
N GLU A 175 19.49 -19.32 5.20
CA GLU A 175 19.62 -20.44 4.27
C GLU A 175 20.70 -21.42 4.76
N GLY A 176 20.37 -22.70 4.85
CA GLY A 176 21.27 -23.74 5.37
C GLY A 176 21.27 -23.93 6.90
N GLY A 177 20.38 -23.26 7.65
CA GLY A 177 20.14 -23.57 9.07
C GLY A 177 21.10 -22.89 10.07
N GLY A 178 21.76 -21.80 9.66
CA GLY A 178 22.80 -21.10 10.42
C GLY A 178 22.34 -20.06 11.45
N GLY A 179 21.06 -19.99 11.81
CA GLY A 179 20.52 -19.00 12.76
C GLY A 179 19.65 -17.92 12.10
N HIS A 180 19.56 -16.72 12.68
CA HIS A 180 18.73 -15.60 12.19
C HIS A 180 19.62 -14.39 11.89
N ALA A 181 19.17 -13.46 11.05
CA ALA A 181 19.94 -12.25 10.71
C ALA A 181 20.17 -11.35 11.95
N CYS A 182 19.20 -11.24 12.85
CA CYS A 182 19.37 -10.56 14.13
C CYS A 182 19.79 -11.51 15.25
N THR A 183 21.05 -11.37 15.69
CA THR A 183 21.73 -12.23 16.67
C THR A 183 21.93 -11.58 18.04
N SER A 184 21.40 -10.39 18.28
CA SER A 184 21.52 -9.69 19.56
C SER A 184 20.69 -10.37 20.66
N THR A 185 21.06 -10.17 21.93
CA THR A 185 20.27 -10.61 23.09
C THR A 185 18.87 -10.02 23.10
N PHE A 186 18.70 -8.80 22.57
CA PHE A 186 17.39 -8.20 22.36
C PHE A 186 16.54 -9.04 21.39
N CYS A 187 17.11 -9.46 20.26
CA CYS A 187 16.38 -10.32 19.32
C CYS A 187 16.10 -11.73 19.89
N ASP A 188 16.89 -12.24 20.84
CA ASP A 188 16.52 -13.45 21.59
C ASP A 188 15.25 -13.24 22.41
N GLN A 189 15.11 -12.06 23.04
CA GLN A 189 13.89 -11.69 23.78
C GLN A 189 12.69 -11.54 22.84
N VAL A 190 12.88 -10.92 21.67
CA VAL A 190 11.87 -10.85 20.61
C VAL A 190 11.36 -12.25 20.26
N ARG A 191 12.26 -13.19 19.94
CA ARG A 191 11.87 -14.57 19.62
C ARG A 191 11.15 -15.26 20.76
N ALA A 192 11.63 -15.10 21.99
CA ALA A 192 11.01 -15.70 23.17
C ALA A 192 9.61 -15.14 23.48
N ALA A 193 9.32 -13.91 23.04
CA ALA A 193 8.02 -13.27 23.19
C ALA A 193 7.05 -13.59 22.04
N CYS A 194 7.52 -14.16 20.93
CA CYS A 194 6.67 -14.70 19.88
C CYS A 194 6.25 -16.15 20.18
N ALA A 195 5.12 -16.57 19.63
CA ALA A 195 4.75 -17.99 19.64
C ALA A 195 5.76 -18.81 18.80
N PRO A 196 6.08 -20.05 19.18
CA PRO A 196 7.18 -20.81 18.57
C PRO A 196 6.93 -21.23 17.11
N ASP A 197 5.68 -21.18 16.65
CA ASP A 197 5.22 -21.61 15.33
C ASP A 197 4.82 -20.43 14.43
N VAL A 198 5.14 -19.19 14.81
CA VAL A 198 4.93 -18.04 13.92
C VAL A 198 5.89 -18.08 12.73
N TRP A 199 5.45 -17.51 11.60
CA TRP A 199 6.25 -17.44 10.39
C TRP A 199 6.53 -16.00 9.98
N TRP A 200 7.78 -15.72 9.58
CA TRP A 200 8.27 -14.37 9.26
C TRP A 200 7.49 -13.68 8.13
N ALA A 201 6.95 -14.49 7.21
CA ALA A 201 6.24 -14.06 6.01
C ALA A 201 4.71 -13.93 6.21
N GLU A 202 4.22 -14.12 7.44
CA GLU A 202 2.78 -14.19 7.77
C GLU A 202 2.43 -13.31 8.98
N VAL A 203 3.03 -12.13 9.10
CA VAL A 203 2.64 -11.17 10.13
C VAL A 203 1.30 -10.55 9.74
N VAL A 204 0.21 -11.14 10.24
CA VAL A 204 -1.17 -10.77 9.95
C VAL A 204 -1.94 -10.52 11.24
N PRO A 205 -3.02 -9.73 11.21
CA PRO A 205 -3.94 -9.67 12.34
C PRO A 205 -4.43 -11.08 12.72
N GLY A 206 -4.73 -11.30 13.99
CA GLY A 206 -5.18 -12.62 14.45
C GLY A 206 -6.39 -13.12 13.66
N LYS A 207 -6.41 -14.41 13.28
CA LYS A 207 -7.48 -15.03 12.49
C LYS A 207 -8.89 -14.68 12.99
N GLU A 208 -9.12 -14.82 14.30
CA GLU A 208 -10.43 -14.54 14.89
C GLU A 208 -10.87 -13.08 14.66
N ARG A 209 -9.93 -12.14 14.73
CA ARG A 209 -10.17 -10.72 14.47
C ARG A 209 -10.50 -10.49 12.98
N MET A 210 -9.75 -11.10 12.08
CA MET A 210 -10.01 -10.97 10.63
C MET A 210 -11.33 -11.61 10.23
N CYS A 211 -11.72 -12.75 10.82
CA CYS A 211 -13.03 -13.37 10.53
C CYS A 211 -14.20 -12.63 11.21
N ALA A 212 -13.96 -11.87 12.29
CA ALA A 212 -14.99 -11.06 12.93
C ALA A 212 -15.30 -9.77 12.16
N ASP A 213 -14.30 -9.18 11.51
CA ASP A 213 -14.43 -7.93 10.76
C ASP A 213 -13.45 -7.90 9.57
N TYR A 214 -13.86 -8.41 8.40
CA TYR A 214 -12.96 -8.64 7.27
C TYR A 214 -12.27 -7.37 6.76
N PRO A 215 -10.97 -7.40 6.43
CA PRO A 215 -10.24 -6.21 6.01
C PRO A 215 -10.62 -5.68 4.63
N TRP A 216 -11.34 -6.43 3.79
CA TRP A 216 -11.75 -5.92 2.47
C TRP A 216 -13.17 -5.38 2.49
N ASN A 217 -13.34 -4.09 2.17
CA ASN A 217 -14.66 -3.50 1.97
C ASN A 217 -15.15 -3.77 0.54
N ARG A 218 -16.11 -4.69 0.39
CA ARG A 218 -16.66 -5.05 -0.93
C ARG A 218 -17.36 -3.89 -1.62
N HIS A 219 -18.18 -3.14 -0.89
CA HIS A 219 -18.97 -2.04 -1.47
C HIS A 219 -18.06 -0.88 -1.85
N GLY A 220 -17.07 -0.57 -1.02
CA GLY A 220 -16.10 0.48 -1.24
C GLY A 220 -14.96 0.09 -2.19
N HIS A 221 -14.75 -1.19 -2.46
CA HIS A 221 -13.62 -1.71 -3.23
C HIS A 221 -12.26 -1.22 -2.68
N TYR A 222 -12.05 -1.28 -1.36
CA TYR A 222 -10.78 -0.91 -0.73
C TYR A 222 -10.44 -1.76 0.49
N LEU A 223 -9.15 -1.80 0.82
CA LEU A 223 -8.63 -2.39 2.05
C LEU A 223 -8.87 -1.44 3.25
N GLU A 224 -9.53 -1.97 4.27
CA GLU A 224 -9.75 -1.40 5.60
C GLU A 224 -8.68 -1.91 6.55
N TYR A 225 -7.54 -1.24 6.55
CA TYR A 225 -6.39 -1.60 7.38
C TYR A 225 -6.39 -0.87 8.72
N ARG A 226 -6.93 0.36 8.78
CA ARG A 226 -6.84 1.22 9.97
C ARG A 226 -7.62 0.62 11.14
N LYS A 227 -8.74 -0.06 10.89
CA LYS A 227 -9.55 -0.73 11.93
C LYS A 227 -8.82 -1.83 12.69
N PHE A 228 -7.75 -2.37 12.12
CA PHE A 228 -6.93 -3.41 12.74
C PHE A 228 -5.86 -2.87 13.68
N SER A 229 -6.00 -1.62 14.08
CA SER A 229 -4.84 -0.82 14.43
C SER A 229 -5.24 0.45 15.20
N THR A 230 -6.47 0.50 15.71
CA THR A 230 -7.04 1.64 16.45
C THR A 230 -6.56 1.64 17.91
N GLY A 231 -6.91 2.65 18.71
CA GLY A 231 -6.26 2.95 20.01
C GLY A 231 -5.99 1.78 20.98
N SER A 232 -6.75 0.68 20.98
CA SER A 232 -6.42 -0.53 21.78
C SER A 232 -5.17 -1.30 21.29
N ASP A 233 -4.72 -0.99 20.08
CA ASP A 233 -3.56 -1.54 19.38
C ASP A 233 -2.43 -0.53 19.23
N ASP A 234 -2.51 0.60 19.93
CA ASP A 234 -1.36 1.48 20.07
C ASP A 234 -0.17 0.68 20.63
N GLY A 235 0.99 0.83 19.99
CA GLY A 235 2.18 0.05 20.30
C GLY A 235 2.23 -1.35 19.66
N LYS A 236 1.21 -1.75 18.88
CA LYS A 236 1.11 -3.10 18.29
C LYS A 236 1.14 -3.11 16.76
N VAL A 237 1.70 -2.08 16.15
CA VAL A 237 1.79 -1.97 14.68
C VAL A 237 2.61 -3.13 14.12
N ALA A 238 3.75 -3.47 14.73
CA ALA A 238 4.67 -4.46 14.20
C ALA A 238 4.16 -5.91 14.31
N SER A 239 3.29 -6.20 15.29
CA SER A 239 2.59 -7.49 15.40
C SER A 239 1.25 -7.54 14.67
N ALA A 240 0.80 -6.45 14.03
CA ALA A 240 -0.57 -6.30 13.53
C ALA A 240 -1.65 -6.54 14.61
N GLY A 241 -1.34 -6.23 15.88
CA GLY A 241 -2.21 -6.51 17.02
C GLY A 241 -2.37 -7.99 17.37
N ASN A 242 -1.59 -8.88 16.76
CA ASN A 242 -1.66 -10.32 16.98
C ASN A 242 -0.71 -10.75 18.11
N PRO A 243 -1.21 -11.24 19.26
CA PRO A 243 -0.38 -11.60 20.41
C PRO A 243 0.67 -12.68 20.12
N ARG A 244 0.48 -13.48 19.06
CA ARG A 244 1.47 -14.49 18.64
C ARG A 244 2.76 -13.86 18.13
N PHE A 245 2.70 -12.61 17.65
CA PHE A 245 3.83 -11.83 17.16
C PHE A 245 4.27 -10.74 18.14
N ALA A 246 3.88 -10.81 19.43
CA ALA A 246 4.11 -9.74 20.41
C ALA A 246 5.58 -9.34 20.58
N GLY A 247 6.52 -10.24 20.29
CA GLY A 247 7.95 -9.91 20.28
C GLY A 247 8.33 -8.81 19.29
N LEU A 248 7.62 -8.67 18.16
CA LEU A 248 7.92 -7.67 17.14
C LEU A 248 7.63 -6.23 17.60
N ASP A 249 6.80 -6.08 18.64
CA ASP A 249 6.43 -4.80 19.24
C ASP A 249 7.42 -4.32 20.31
N LEU A 250 8.38 -5.17 20.70
CA LEU A 250 9.36 -4.80 21.72
C LEU A 250 10.20 -3.59 21.28
N VAL A 251 10.46 -2.72 22.26
CA VAL A 251 11.33 -1.56 22.09
C VAL A 251 12.75 -1.97 22.48
N GLY A 252 13.71 -1.71 21.60
CA GLY A 252 15.11 -1.98 21.84
C GLY A 252 15.98 -1.82 20.61
N ASP A 253 17.11 -2.53 20.62
CA ASP A 253 18.18 -2.41 19.63
C ASP A 253 17.87 -3.23 18.37
N TRP A 254 16.81 -2.84 17.66
CA TRP A 254 16.52 -3.34 16.32
C TRP A 254 17.66 -2.97 15.35
N PRO A 255 18.15 -3.89 14.50
CA PRO A 255 19.04 -3.54 13.41
C PRO A 255 18.39 -2.50 12.49
N THR A 256 19.18 -1.57 11.98
CA THR A 256 18.70 -0.51 11.09
C THR A 256 19.35 -0.60 9.72
N THR A 257 18.62 -0.21 8.68
CA THR A 257 19.16 0.02 7.33
C THR A 257 19.42 1.51 7.12
N ALA A 258 20.62 1.86 6.68
CA ALA A 258 20.94 3.23 6.26
C ALA A 258 20.27 3.53 4.91
N LEU A 259 19.53 4.63 4.84
CA LEU A 259 18.94 5.18 3.63
C LEU A 259 19.63 6.51 3.33
N ASP A 260 20.14 6.67 2.12
CA ASP A 260 20.80 7.93 1.70
C ASP A 260 19.73 9.03 1.54
N ALA A 261 19.69 9.99 2.47
CA ALA A 261 18.73 11.08 2.42
C ALA A 261 19.01 12.03 1.25
N GLY A 262 20.24 12.03 0.70
CA GLY A 262 20.63 12.80 -0.47
C GLY A 262 20.33 12.12 -1.82
N ALA A 263 19.94 10.84 -1.81
CA ALA A 263 19.57 10.13 -3.03
C ALA A 263 18.35 10.78 -3.69
N LYS A 264 18.31 10.76 -5.04
CA LYS A 264 17.17 11.28 -5.79
C LYS A 264 15.91 10.44 -5.52
N ASP A 265 16.08 9.13 -5.52
CA ASP A 265 15.06 8.12 -5.28
C ASP A 265 15.57 7.04 -4.33
N LEU A 266 14.65 6.49 -3.54
CA LEU A 266 14.90 5.37 -2.63
C LEU A 266 14.18 4.13 -3.14
N THR A 267 14.83 2.98 -3.08
CA THR A 267 14.29 1.70 -3.51
C THR A 267 13.78 0.90 -2.31
N PHE A 268 12.60 0.30 -2.47
CA PHE A 268 12.00 -0.59 -1.49
C PHE A 268 11.65 -1.91 -2.18
N ALA A 269 12.11 -3.03 -1.61
CA ALA A 269 11.86 -4.36 -2.15
C ALA A 269 11.03 -5.21 -1.18
N TYR A 270 10.18 -6.07 -1.75
CA TYR A 270 9.31 -6.99 -1.05
C TYR A 270 9.61 -8.42 -1.53
N GLU A 271 9.81 -9.34 -0.58
CA GLU A 271 10.00 -10.75 -0.88
C GLU A 271 8.68 -11.49 -0.71
N HIS A 272 8.23 -12.15 -1.76
CA HIS A 272 7.09 -13.05 -1.72
C HIS A 272 7.56 -14.50 -1.74
N THR A 273 7.03 -15.33 -0.84
CA THR A 273 7.05 -16.78 -1.07
C THR A 273 5.84 -17.22 -1.89
N ALA A 274 4.81 -16.36 -2.01
CA ALA A 274 3.70 -16.47 -2.93
C ALA A 274 3.11 -15.09 -3.21
N SER A 275 3.28 -14.60 -4.45
CA SER A 275 2.89 -13.24 -4.84
C SER A 275 1.46 -13.20 -5.37
N HIS A 276 0.76 -12.10 -5.10
CA HIS A 276 -0.58 -11.85 -5.60
C HIS A 276 -0.70 -10.45 -6.19
N THR A 277 -1.34 -10.41 -7.34
CA THR A 277 -1.69 -9.21 -8.09
C THR A 277 -3.16 -9.29 -8.48
N GLY A 278 -3.79 -8.16 -8.73
CA GLY A 278 -5.19 -8.13 -9.19
C GLY A 278 -5.93 -6.88 -8.74
N PRO A 279 -7.18 -6.67 -9.18
CA PRO A 279 -7.94 -5.42 -9.05
C PRO A 279 -8.25 -4.96 -7.61
N THR A 280 -7.77 -5.69 -6.62
CA THR A 280 -8.07 -5.49 -5.20
C THR A 280 -6.83 -5.46 -4.33
N TRP A 281 -5.66 -5.80 -4.88
CA TRP A 281 -4.42 -5.90 -4.11
C TRP A 281 -3.69 -4.56 -4.08
N THR A 282 -3.23 -4.17 -2.91
CA THR A 282 -2.48 -2.94 -2.72
C THR A 282 -1.29 -3.14 -1.80
N TYR A 283 -0.22 -2.42 -2.06
CA TYR A 283 0.85 -2.15 -1.10
C TYR A 283 0.74 -0.69 -0.68
N GLN A 284 0.79 -0.43 0.61
CA GLN A 284 0.80 0.92 1.18
C GLN A 284 2.00 1.05 2.11
N PHE A 285 2.89 1.99 1.81
CA PHE A 285 4.12 2.22 2.57
C PHE A 285 4.02 3.54 3.32
N PHE A 286 4.14 3.46 4.64
CA PHE A 286 4.09 4.57 5.57
C PHE A 286 5.46 4.78 6.20
N VAL A 287 5.73 6.01 6.61
CA VAL A 287 6.93 6.37 7.36
C VAL A 287 6.50 7.10 8.63
N THR A 288 7.28 6.95 9.69
CA THR A 288 7.11 7.75 10.92
C THR A 288 7.30 9.25 10.66
N LYS A 289 6.59 10.07 11.45
CA LYS A 289 6.72 11.53 11.49
C LYS A 289 8.10 11.95 11.97
N ASP A 290 8.49 13.18 11.63
CA ASP A 290 9.74 13.75 12.12
C ASP A 290 9.71 13.91 13.64
N GLY A 291 10.82 13.57 14.30
CA GLY A 291 10.91 13.61 15.76
C GLY A 291 10.24 12.43 16.48
N TRP A 292 9.83 11.39 15.76
CA TRP A 292 9.32 10.15 16.36
C TRP A 292 10.26 9.58 17.42
N ASN A 293 9.69 9.15 18.55
CA ASN A 293 10.44 8.55 19.65
C ASN A 293 10.65 7.05 19.41
N ALA A 294 11.79 6.69 18.84
CA ALA A 294 12.18 5.28 18.62
C ALA A 294 12.42 4.47 19.91
N SER A 295 12.35 5.10 21.09
CA SER A 295 12.37 4.44 22.41
C SER A 295 10.97 4.22 23.00
N ALA A 296 9.91 4.39 22.21
CA ALA A 296 8.54 4.04 22.57
C ALA A 296 7.96 2.98 21.61
N PRO A 297 6.94 2.20 22.03
CA PRO A 297 6.24 1.28 21.14
C PRO A 297 5.65 2.03 19.95
N LEU A 298 5.83 1.49 18.73
CA LEU A 298 5.34 2.11 17.49
C LEU A 298 3.81 2.07 17.45
N SER A 299 3.19 3.24 17.27
CA SER A 299 1.74 3.40 17.10
C SER A 299 1.41 3.99 15.73
N TRP A 300 0.14 3.91 15.34
CA TRP A 300 -0.33 4.52 14.09
C TRP A 300 -0.29 6.05 14.11
N THR A 301 -0.39 6.64 15.30
CA THR A 301 -0.31 8.10 15.43
C THR A 301 1.11 8.63 15.21
N ASP A 302 2.12 7.76 15.28
CA ASP A 302 3.50 8.07 14.93
C ASP A 302 3.75 8.14 13.42
N LEU A 303 2.85 7.58 12.60
CA LEU A 303 3.02 7.51 11.15
C LEU A 303 2.47 8.75 10.45
N GLU A 304 3.12 9.14 9.36
CA GLU A 304 2.52 10.06 8.38
C GLU A 304 1.23 9.43 7.85
N PRO A 305 0.10 10.17 7.83
CA PRO A 305 -1.19 9.59 7.48
C PRO A 305 -1.30 9.22 6.01
N THR A 306 -0.56 9.91 5.13
CA THR A 306 -0.46 9.61 3.71
C THR A 306 0.69 8.63 3.48
N PRO A 307 0.43 7.42 2.95
CA PRO A 307 1.51 6.52 2.55
C PRO A 307 2.34 7.19 1.47
N PHE A 308 3.65 7.23 1.65
CA PHE A 308 4.59 7.86 0.71
C PHE A 308 4.70 7.07 -0.60
N MET A 309 4.31 5.80 -0.60
CA MET A 309 4.25 4.97 -1.79
C MET A 309 3.03 4.05 -1.73
N VAL A 310 2.33 3.93 -2.85
CA VAL A 310 1.21 3.01 -3.03
C VAL A 310 1.38 2.26 -4.34
N VAL A 311 1.25 0.93 -4.29
CA VAL A 311 1.22 0.08 -5.49
C VAL A 311 -0.17 -0.53 -5.55
N VAL A 312 -0.91 -0.21 -6.61
CA VAL A 312 -2.28 -0.66 -6.83
C VAL A 312 -2.28 -1.74 -7.91
N HIS A 313 -2.93 -2.85 -7.58
CA HIS A 313 -3.04 -4.11 -8.32
C HIS A 313 -1.73 -4.90 -8.47
N GLY A 314 -0.61 -4.20 -8.59
CA GLY A 314 0.72 -4.79 -8.74
C GLY A 314 0.91 -5.53 -10.07
N ARG A 315 2.16 -5.80 -10.38
CA ARG A 315 2.60 -6.60 -11.52
C ARG A 315 3.44 -7.77 -11.05
N ASN A 316 3.27 -8.94 -11.67
CA ASN A 316 4.10 -10.11 -11.39
C ASN A 316 5.11 -10.28 -12.55
N PRO A 317 6.44 -10.32 -12.33
CA PRO A 317 7.18 -10.50 -11.07
C PRO A 317 7.77 -9.22 -10.45
N GLU A 318 7.04 -8.11 -10.41
CA GLU A 318 7.56 -6.89 -9.80
C GLU A 318 7.61 -7.00 -8.27
N GLN A 319 8.78 -6.71 -7.71
CA GLN A 319 9.08 -6.90 -6.29
C GLN A 319 9.82 -5.70 -5.68
N ALA A 320 10.15 -4.68 -6.49
CA ALA A 320 10.87 -3.51 -6.02
C ALA A 320 10.33 -2.28 -6.72
N TRP A 321 10.22 -1.20 -5.95
CA TRP A 321 9.68 0.08 -6.38
C TRP A 321 10.56 1.21 -5.88
N THR A 322 10.58 2.32 -6.60
CA THR A 322 11.33 3.51 -6.21
C THR A 322 10.39 4.65 -5.82
N THR A 323 10.88 5.57 -5.01
CA THR A 323 10.13 6.77 -4.64
C THR A 323 11.04 7.95 -4.42
N GLU A 324 10.62 9.12 -4.91
CA GLU A 324 11.25 10.41 -4.63
C GLU A 324 10.53 11.15 -3.47
N ALA A 325 9.47 10.56 -2.88
CA ALA A 325 8.62 11.21 -1.88
C ALA A 325 9.34 11.44 -0.54
N LEU A 326 10.30 10.59 -0.19
CA LEU A 326 11.09 10.70 1.06
C LEU A 326 12.46 11.36 0.87
N ALA A 327 12.99 11.37 -0.36
CA ALA A 327 14.30 11.90 -0.69
C ALA A 327 14.47 13.35 -0.22
N GLY A 328 15.49 13.58 0.62
CA GLY A 328 15.81 14.89 1.20
C GLY A 328 14.81 15.42 2.24
N ARG A 329 13.85 14.59 2.70
CA ARG A 329 12.76 15.03 3.59
C ARG A 329 12.71 14.33 4.94
N LYS A 330 13.54 13.30 5.16
CA LYS A 330 13.63 12.56 6.42
C LYS A 330 15.09 12.52 6.87
N THR A 331 15.31 12.51 8.17
CA THR A 331 16.66 12.50 8.77
C THR A 331 16.65 11.70 10.06
N GLY A 332 17.72 10.94 10.33
CA GLY A 332 17.83 10.17 11.56
C GLY A 332 16.94 8.92 11.57
N ARG A 333 16.63 8.42 12.76
CA ARG A 333 15.96 7.12 12.93
C ARG A 333 14.46 7.21 12.65
N HIS A 334 13.98 6.32 11.81
CA HIS A 334 12.57 6.18 11.45
C HIS A 334 12.18 4.71 11.35
N ALA A 335 10.88 4.42 11.42
CA ALA A 335 10.30 3.17 10.97
C ALA A 335 9.57 3.35 9.63
N ILE A 336 9.70 2.35 8.76
CA ILE A 336 8.91 2.17 7.53
C ILE A 336 7.92 1.05 7.79
N VAL A 337 6.63 1.30 7.57
CA VAL A 337 5.55 0.32 7.73
C VAL A 337 4.96 0.03 6.37
N ASN A 338 4.96 -1.23 5.95
CA ASN A 338 4.24 -1.67 4.76
C ASN A 338 3.00 -2.46 5.18
N ILE A 339 1.88 -2.17 4.51
CA ILE A 339 0.70 -3.03 4.47
C ILE A 339 0.54 -3.55 3.06
N TRP A 340 0.58 -4.87 2.90
CA TRP A 340 0.23 -5.53 1.64
C TRP A 340 -1.05 -6.34 1.85
N GLY A 341 -2.10 -6.05 1.07
CA GLY A 341 -3.36 -6.76 1.26
C GLY A 341 -4.37 -6.49 0.16
N GLY A 342 -5.43 -7.28 0.18
CA GLY A 342 -6.49 -7.19 -0.81
C GLY A 342 -7.63 -8.16 -0.57
N HIS A 343 -8.40 -8.36 -1.63
CA HIS A 343 -9.46 -9.35 -1.65
C HIS A 343 -8.86 -10.74 -1.87
N GLY A 344 -9.13 -11.65 -0.92
CA GLY A 344 -8.54 -13.00 -0.83
C GLY A 344 -7.92 -13.21 0.56
N GLY A 345 -8.43 -14.16 1.34
CA GLY A 345 -7.94 -14.48 2.69
C GLY A 345 -7.36 -15.88 2.87
N VAL A 346 -6.62 -16.11 3.97
CA VAL A 346 -5.94 -17.38 4.29
C VAL A 346 -6.94 -18.50 4.57
N CYS A 347 -6.80 -19.62 3.85
CA CYS A 347 -7.30 -20.92 4.25
C CYS A 347 -6.41 -21.55 5.34
N THR A 348 -6.47 -21.03 6.57
CA THR A 348 -5.58 -21.44 7.70
C THR A 348 -5.72 -22.90 8.14
N THR A 349 -6.67 -23.67 7.58
CA THR A 349 -6.99 -25.04 8.02
C THR A 349 -6.51 -26.12 7.05
N GLY A 350 -5.93 -25.77 5.89
CA GLY A 350 -5.61 -26.72 4.82
C GLY A 350 -6.84 -27.47 4.26
N ASN A 351 -8.04 -27.07 4.70
CA ASN A 351 -9.33 -27.62 4.28
C ASN A 351 -10.14 -26.46 3.68
N PRO A 352 -10.32 -26.42 2.35
CA PRO A 352 -11.07 -25.36 1.66
C PRO A 352 -12.53 -25.22 2.14
N GLU A 353 -13.10 -26.25 2.77
CA GLU A 353 -14.46 -26.23 3.36
C GLU A 353 -14.51 -25.66 4.79
N ARG A 354 -13.39 -25.20 5.37
CA ARG A 354 -13.29 -24.67 6.75
C ARG A 354 -12.56 -23.33 6.86
N CYS A 355 -12.48 -22.58 5.77
CA CYS A 355 -11.70 -21.34 5.68
C CYS A 355 -12.49 -20.10 6.08
N CYS A 356 -13.25 -20.07 7.20
CA CYS A 356 -14.23 -18.98 7.41
C CYS A 356 -15.06 -18.79 6.10
N ASP A 357 -15.79 -19.86 5.78
CA ASP A 357 -16.11 -20.47 4.49
C ASP A 357 -16.58 -19.60 3.33
N HIS A 358 -15.66 -19.19 2.45
CA HIS A 358 -15.81 -18.57 1.11
C HIS A 358 -16.62 -17.29 1.00
N VAL A 359 -17.50 -17.04 1.94
CA VAL A 359 -18.55 -16.08 1.89
C VAL A 359 -19.26 -15.99 3.25
N ASP A 360 -19.70 -14.81 3.70
CA ASP A 360 -20.68 -14.72 4.81
C ASP A 360 -22.04 -15.38 4.46
N GLN A 361 -23.04 -15.29 5.35
CA GLN A 361 -24.40 -15.85 5.13
C GLN A 361 -25.08 -15.35 3.83
N GLU A 362 -24.54 -14.32 3.18
CA GLU A 362 -25.03 -13.70 1.94
C GLU A 362 -24.17 -13.98 0.70
N GLN A 363 -23.11 -14.79 0.79
CA GLN A 363 -22.16 -14.98 -0.31
C GLN A 363 -20.99 -13.93 -0.42
N GLN A 364 -20.41 -13.40 0.70
CA GLN A 364 -19.29 -12.40 0.68
C GLN A 364 -17.85 -12.82 1.11
N MET A 365 -16.85 -12.75 0.21
CA MET A 365 -15.45 -13.24 0.37
C MET A 365 -14.60 -12.62 1.52
N THR A 366 -13.54 -13.33 1.93
CA THR A 366 -12.55 -12.90 2.94
C THR A 366 -11.42 -12.05 2.33
N GLY A 367 -11.04 -10.96 2.99
CA GLY A 367 -9.81 -10.21 2.68
C GLY A 367 -8.69 -10.58 3.65
N GLU A 368 -7.45 -10.21 3.32
CA GLU A 368 -6.33 -10.25 4.25
C GLU A 368 -5.33 -9.14 3.98
N PHE A 369 -4.47 -8.90 4.97
CA PHE A 369 -3.26 -8.13 4.75
C PHE A 369 -2.13 -8.56 5.69
N PHE A 370 -0.92 -8.26 5.24
CA PHE A 370 0.34 -8.52 5.91
C PHE A 370 0.94 -7.18 6.35
N VAL A 371 1.59 -7.17 7.51
CA VAL A 371 2.31 -6.01 8.02
C VAL A 371 3.80 -6.30 8.04
N SER A 372 4.57 -5.35 7.55
CA SER A 372 6.02 -5.34 7.68
C SER A 372 6.46 -4.04 8.32
N VAL A 373 7.40 -4.10 9.25
CA VAL A 373 8.01 -2.92 9.86
C VAL A 373 9.51 -3.03 9.70
N SER A 374 10.15 -2.05 9.07
CA SER A 374 11.60 -1.98 8.93
C SER A 374 12.12 -0.76 9.69
N ASP A 375 13.17 -0.94 10.50
CA ASP A 375 13.86 0.16 11.17
C ASP A 375 14.94 0.72 10.23
N VAL A 376 14.97 2.04 10.06
CA VAL A 376 15.89 2.72 9.14
C VAL A 376 16.54 3.94 9.79
N VAL A 377 17.65 4.37 9.22
CA VAL A 377 18.30 5.65 9.53
C VAL A 377 18.52 6.40 8.23
N PHE A 378 17.95 7.60 8.11
CA PHE A 378 18.22 8.50 7.00
C PHE A 378 19.51 9.28 7.28
N GLU A 379 20.53 9.10 6.45
CA GLU A 379 21.88 9.69 6.58
C GLU A 379 22.17 10.78 5.55
#